data_AF-A0ABC8LFU4-F1
#
_entry.id   AF-A0ABC8LFU4-F1
#
_cell.length_a   1.000
_cell.length_b   1.000
_cell.length_c   1.000
_cell.angle_alpha   90.00
_cell.angle_beta   90.00
_cell.angle_gamma   90.00
#
_symmetry.space_group_name_H-M   'P 1'
#
loop_
_entity.id
_entity.type
_entity.pdbx_description
1 polymer ?
#
loop_
_entity_poly.entity_id
_entity_poly.type
_entity_poly.pdbx_seq_one_letter_code
_entity_poly.pdbx_strand_id
1 'polypeptide(L)'
;MLCRRLVLVLTVAAMRSEFHISILIGLDSSVIQSLLTAIHKDYFELVSYRELLFNDFGDRVAQLLHVRSLVPFPLNEKQIVQQEVLIVNTHLLFPHDSSLSIARLHQVYKILEYLEAYQKEKKLSHIPIILCGDWNGSKRGHVYKFLRSQGFISSYDVAQQLKKNQEPLEMLV
;
A
#
# COMPACT_ATOMS: atom_id res chain seq x y z
N MET A 1 14.49 7.65 15.44
CA MET A 1 14.75 7.17 14.07
C MET A 1 13.40 6.84 13.43
N LEU A 2 12.91 7.72 12.53
CA LEU A 2 11.57 7.62 11.95
C LEU A 2 11.62 6.69 10.73
N CYS A 3 11.21 5.43 10.89
CA CYS A 3 10.89 4.56 9.76
C CYS A 3 9.66 5.15 9.07
N ARG A 4 9.84 5.83 7.92
CA ARG A 4 8.74 6.49 7.21
C ARG A 4 7.80 5.43 6.63
N ARG A 5 6.72 5.13 7.36
CA ARG A 5 5.61 4.27 6.92
C ARG A 5 4.64 5.11 6.08
N LEU A 6 4.47 4.79 4.80
CA LEU A 6 3.60 5.54 3.88
C LEU A 6 2.34 4.72 3.56
N VAL A 7 1.18 5.33 3.61
CA VAL A 7 -0.07 4.79 3.04
C VAL A 7 -0.29 5.51 1.71
N LEU A 8 -0.19 4.76 0.61
CA LEU A 8 -0.52 5.25 -0.72
C LEU A 8 -1.92 4.76 -1.08
N VAL A 9 -2.95 5.58 -0.91
CA VAL A 9 -4.28 5.24 -1.39
C VAL A 9 -4.30 5.48 -2.91
N LEU A 10 -3.96 4.46 -3.69
CA LEU A 10 -4.16 4.44 -5.14
C LEU A 10 -5.54 3.87 -5.43
N THR A 11 -6.47 4.74 -5.77
CA THR A 11 -7.68 4.37 -6.52
C THR A 11 -7.27 4.17 -7.98
N VAL A 12 -7.74 3.08 -8.58
CA VAL A 12 -7.52 2.60 -9.96
C VAL A 12 -7.17 3.72 -10.94
N ALA A 13 -5.88 3.84 -11.28
CA ALA A 13 -5.44 4.71 -12.37
C ALA A 13 -5.58 3.94 -13.69
N ALA A 14 -6.33 4.52 -14.63
CA ALA A 14 -6.49 4.03 -15.99
C ALA A 14 -5.12 3.68 -16.61
N MET A 15 -4.97 2.43 -17.05
CA MET A 15 -3.76 1.92 -17.69
C MET A 15 -3.53 2.68 -19.01
N ARG A 16 -2.56 3.59 -19.04
CA ARG A 16 -1.86 3.95 -20.27
C ARG A 16 -0.67 3.01 -20.44
N SER A 17 -0.44 2.62 -21.69
CA SER A 17 0.56 1.66 -22.17
C SER A 17 1.93 1.90 -21.55
N GLU A 18 2.45 0.93 -20.80
CA GLU A 18 3.87 0.65 -20.42
C GLU A 18 4.02 0.07 -18.98
N PHE A 19 3.25 -0.97 -18.64
CA PHE A 19 3.48 -1.78 -17.42
C PHE A 19 3.62 -3.26 -17.81
N HIS A 20 4.64 -3.98 -17.35
CA HIS A 20 4.91 -5.37 -17.79
C HIS A 20 5.22 -6.37 -16.65
N ILE A 21 4.77 -6.11 -15.42
CA ILE A 21 4.44 -7.17 -14.46
C ILE A 21 3.09 -6.80 -13.85
N SER A 22 2.06 -7.59 -14.15
CA SER A 22 0.68 -7.43 -13.69
C SER A 22 0.30 -8.69 -12.92
N ILE A 23 0.14 -8.58 -11.60
CA ILE A 23 -0.30 -9.72 -10.78
C ILE A 23 -1.80 -9.61 -10.55
N LEU A 24 -2.56 -10.37 -11.34
CA LEU A 24 -4.01 -10.49 -11.22
C LEU A 24 -4.35 -11.71 -10.36
N ILE A 25 -5.15 -11.52 -9.32
CA ILE A 25 -5.82 -12.62 -8.61
C ILE A 25 -7.28 -12.64 -9.05
N GLY A 26 -7.81 -13.82 -9.39
CA GLY A 26 -9.24 -14.09 -9.40
C GLY A 26 -9.53 -15.23 -8.43
N LEU A 27 -10.43 -15.01 -7.46
CA LEU A 27 -10.95 -16.11 -6.64
C LEU A 27 -12.00 -16.88 -7.45
N ASP A 28 -11.85 -18.19 -7.54
CA ASP A 28 -12.70 -19.11 -8.29
C ASP A 28 -14.01 -19.36 -7.53
N SER A 29 -14.92 -18.37 -7.53
CA SER A 29 -16.31 -18.48 -7.08
C SER A 29 -17.05 -17.19 -7.44
N SER A 30 -17.88 -17.21 -8.49
CA SER A 30 -18.99 -16.33 -8.92
C SER A 30 -19.13 -14.82 -8.53
N VAL A 31 -18.23 -14.19 -7.78
CA VAL A 31 -18.13 -12.75 -7.51
C VAL A 31 -16.64 -12.40 -7.38
N ILE A 32 -15.98 -12.22 -8.52
CA ILE A 32 -14.53 -12.00 -8.61
C ILE A 32 -14.16 -10.66 -7.95
N GLN A 33 -13.64 -10.70 -6.72
CA GLN A 33 -12.88 -9.59 -6.17
C GLN A 33 -11.43 -9.73 -6.60
N SER A 34 -11.14 -9.21 -7.79
CA SER A 34 -9.78 -9.24 -8.32
C SER A 34 -8.98 -8.06 -7.82
N LEU A 35 -7.84 -8.34 -7.18
CA LEU A 35 -6.79 -7.33 -6.98
C LEU A 35 -5.80 -7.44 -8.13
N LEU A 36 -5.43 -6.29 -8.68
CA LEU A 36 -4.34 -6.14 -9.63
C LEU A 36 -3.32 -5.16 -9.06
N THR A 37 -2.07 -5.60 -8.97
CA THR A 37 -0.94 -4.72 -8.70
C THR A 37 0.05 -4.84 -9.84
N ALA A 38 0.43 -3.71 -10.43
CA ALA A 38 1.40 -3.64 -11.50
C ALA A 38 2.64 -2.85 -11.08
N ILE A 39 3.83 -3.33 -11.46
CA ILE A 39 5.11 -2.65 -11.22
C ILE A 39 5.87 -2.46 -12.54
N HIS A 40 6.66 -1.39 -12.61
CA HIS A 40 7.46 -1.07 -13.80
C HIS A 40 8.78 -1.84 -13.79
N LYS A 41 8.91 -2.83 -14.67
CA LYS A 41 10.05 -3.77 -14.70
C LYS A 41 11.42 -3.11 -14.85
N ASP A 42 11.51 -1.96 -15.52
CA ASP A 42 12.79 -1.29 -15.73
C ASP A 42 13.28 -0.54 -14.49
N TYR A 43 12.37 -0.29 -13.52
CA TYR A 43 12.69 0.36 -12.25
C TYR A 43 12.64 -0.60 -11.08
N PHE A 44 11.90 -1.71 -11.20
CA PHE A 44 11.57 -2.57 -10.08
C PHE A 44 11.62 -4.06 -10.45
N GLU A 45 12.16 -4.85 -9.54
CA GLU A 45 12.19 -6.30 -9.56
C GLU A 45 11.25 -6.85 -8.49
N LEU A 46 10.42 -7.84 -8.83
CA LEU A 46 9.61 -8.57 -7.86
C LEU A 46 10.47 -9.62 -7.16
N VAL A 47 10.75 -9.41 -5.87
CA VAL A 47 11.52 -10.36 -5.05
C VAL A 47 10.65 -11.52 -4.57
N SER A 48 9.42 -11.20 -4.16
CA SER A 48 8.49 -12.19 -3.62
C SER A 48 7.07 -11.65 -3.67
N TYR A 49 6.13 -12.57 -3.79
CA TYR A 49 4.70 -12.28 -3.77
C TYR A 49 3.99 -13.25 -2.83
N ARG A 50 3.00 -12.76 -2.08
CA ARG A 50 2.13 -13.58 -1.24
C ARG A 50 0.70 -13.08 -1.26
N GLU A 51 -0.21 -14.02 -1.14
CA GLU A 51 -1.64 -13.76 -0.94
C GLU A 51 -2.00 -13.90 0.54
N LEU A 52 -2.88 -13.02 1.00
CA LEU A 52 -3.48 -13.07 2.32
C LEU A 52 -4.99 -13.24 2.13
N LEU A 53 -5.49 -14.42 2.49
CA LEU A 53 -6.90 -14.74 2.37
C LEU A 53 -7.63 -14.40 3.68
N PHE A 54 -8.72 -13.65 3.57
CA PHE A 54 -9.62 -13.31 4.68
C PHE A 54 -10.93 -14.09 4.54
N ASN A 55 -10.84 -15.41 4.60
CA ASN A 55 -12.00 -16.31 4.47
C ASN A 55 -13.09 -16.04 5.53
N ASP A 56 -12.71 -15.45 6.66
CA ASP A 56 -13.62 -15.05 7.73
C ASP A 56 -14.28 -13.67 7.53
N PHE A 57 -13.99 -12.98 6.41
CA PHE A 57 -14.51 -11.64 6.11
C PHE A 57 -15.17 -11.55 4.74
N GLY A 58 -15.90 -12.59 4.30
CA GLY A 58 -16.56 -12.60 2.99
C GLY A 58 -15.57 -12.71 1.83
N ASP A 59 -14.63 -13.64 1.99
CA ASP A 59 -13.62 -14.02 0.99
C ASP A 59 -12.81 -12.85 0.42
N ARG A 60 -12.52 -11.86 1.27
CA ARG A 60 -11.65 -10.74 0.90
C ARG A 60 -10.22 -11.24 0.77
N VAL A 61 -9.44 -10.53 -0.03
CA VAL A 61 -8.02 -10.84 -0.26
C VAL A 61 -7.17 -9.59 -0.09
N ALA A 62 -5.93 -9.77 0.34
CA ALA A 62 -4.85 -8.80 0.18
C ALA A 62 -3.66 -9.44 -0.55
N GLN A 63 -2.92 -8.61 -1.26
CA GLN A 63 -1.65 -8.94 -1.90
C GLN A 63 -0.52 -8.32 -1.09
N LEU A 64 0.54 -9.09 -0.81
CA LEU A 64 1.82 -8.58 -0.35
C LEU A 64 2.86 -8.78 -1.46
N LEU A 65 3.43 -7.69 -1.94
CA LEU A 65 4.56 -7.68 -2.87
C LEU A 65 5.79 -7.20 -2.12
N HIS A 66 6.87 -7.95 -2.20
CA HIS A 66 8.20 -7.49 -1.85
C HIS A 66 8.94 -7.14 -3.15
N VAL A 67 9.26 -5.87 -3.28
CA VAL A 67 9.81 -5.29 -4.52
C VAL A 67 11.16 -4.65 -4.22
N ARG A 68 12.09 -4.78 -5.16
CA ARG A 68 13.42 -4.18 -5.11
C ARG A 68 13.57 -3.15 -6.22
N SER A 69 14.14 -1.99 -5.92
CA SER A 69 14.51 -1.00 -6.92
C SER A 69 15.72 -1.48 -7.72
N LEU A 70 15.64 -1.38 -9.05
CA LEU A 70 16.77 -1.56 -9.96
C LEU A 70 17.58 -0.26 -10.10
N VAL A 71 16.96 0.88 -9.78
CA VAL A 71 17.63 2.18 -9.82
C VAL A 71 18.16 2.52 -8.42
N PRO A 72 19.48 2.76 -8.29
CA PRO A 72 20.09 3.35 -7.11
C PRO A 72 19.39 4.61 -6.63
N PHE A 73 19.13 4.71 -5.33
CA PHE A 73 18.80 5.98 -4.70
C PHE A 73 20.03 6.52 -3.97
N PRO A 74 20.43 7.79 -4.19
CA PRO A 74 21.47 8.40 -3.40
C PRO A 74 20.96 8.61 -1.97
N LEU A 75 21.49 7.83 -1.02
CA LEU A 75 21.14 8.00 0.40
C LEU A 75 21.96 9.13 1.04
N ASN A 76 23.18 9.35 0.53
CA ASN A 76 24.12 10.45 0.78
C ASN A 76 25.17 10.48 -0.35
N GLU A 77 26.01 11.52 -0.45
CA GLU A 77 27.03 11.72 -1.51
C GLU A 77 28.00 10.53 -1.74
N LYS A 78 28.03 9.53 -0.84
CA LYS A 78 28.97 8.40 -0.87
C LYS A 78 28.33 7.01 -0.78
N GLN A 79 27.00 6.90 -0.68
CA GLN A 79 26.34 5.60 -0.54
C GLN A 79 25.14 5.46 -1.47
N ILE A 80 25.32 4.57 -2.44
CA ILE A 80 24.25 4.00 -3.26
C ILE A 80 23.78 2.73 -2.56
N VAL A 81 22.50 2.70 -2.19
CA VAL A 81 21.89 1.51 -1.59
C VAL A 81 20.74 1.07 -2.47
N GLN A 82 20.72 -0.23 -2.78
CA GLN A 82 19.58 -0.84 -3.44
C GLN A 82 18.42 -0.90 -2.45
N GLN A 83 17.31 -0.22 -2.77
CA GLN A 83 16.18 -0.08 -1.85
C GLN A 83 15.14 -1.17 -2.12
N GLU A 84 14.68 -1.82 -1.06
CA GLU A 84 13.55 -2.75 -1.07
C GLU A 84 12.31 -2.09 -0.45
N VAL A 85 11.12 -2.50 -0.85
CA VAL A 85 9.84 -2.00 -0.35
C VAL A 85 8.82 -3.14 -0.25
N LEU A 86 8.01 -3.11 0.81
CA LEU A 86 6.83 -3.95 0.93
C LEU A 86 5.59 -3.16 0.48
N ILE A 87 4.84 -3.70 -0.46
CA ILE A 87 3.60 -3.11 -0.97
C ILE A 87 2.45 -4.05 -0.60
N VAL A 88 1.45 -3.54 0.10
CA VAL A 88 0.20 -4.25 0.34
C VAL A 88 -0.91 -3.59 -0.47
N ASN A 89 -1.63 -4.38 -1.25
CA ASN A 89 -2.87 -3.95 -1.90
C ASN A 89 -4.04 -4.77 -1.34
N THR A 90 -5.15 -4.13 -0.99
CA THR A 90 -6.30 -4.81 -0.39
C THR A 90 -7.63 -4.16 -0.80
N HIS A 91 -8.72 -4.90 -0.66
CA HIS A 91 -10.08 -4.37 -0.73
C HIS A 91 -10.86 -4.86 0.49
N LEU A 92 -11.05 -3.99 1.48
CA LEU A 92 -11.71 -4.35 2.74
C LEU A 92 -13.21 -4.54 2.59
N LEU A 93 -13.83 -5.10 3.63
CA LEU A 93 -15.25 -5.42 3.64
C LEU A 93 -16.16 -4.19 3.47
N PHE A 94 -17.05 -4.26 2.48
CA PHE A 94 -18.17 -3.35 2.22
C PHE A 94 -19.43 -3.79 3.01
N PRO A 95 -20.38 -2.90 3.41
CA PRO A 95 -20.48 -1.45 3.18
C PRO A 95 -19.57 -0.56 4.04
N HIS A 96 -19.33 0.67 3.56
CA HIS A 96 -18.46 1.68 4.18
C HIS A 96 -19.06 2.37 5.42
N ASP A 97 -20.23 1.94 5.89
CA ASP A 97 -20.87 2.48 7.10
C ASP A 97 -20.19 1.97 8.40
N SER A 98 -20.58 2.53 9.54
CA SER A 98 -19.95 2.21 10.83
C SER A 98 -20.23 0.79 11.34
N SER A 99 -21.24 0.08 10.80
CA SER A 99 -21.67 -1.23 11.31
C SER A 99 -20.59 -2.30 11.18
N LEU A 100 -19.77 -2.23 10.12
CA LEU A 100 -18.66 -3.18 9.87
C LEU A 100 -17.28 -2.59 10.16
N SER A 101 -17.21 -1.46 10.87
CA SER A 101 -15.93 -0.81 11.16
C SER A 101 -14.98 -1.67 12.00
N ILE A 102 -15.51 -2.47 12.94
CA ILE A 102 -14.73 -3.41 13.75
C ILE A 102 -14.20 -4.56 12.88
N ALA A 103 -15.02 -5.12 12.00
CA ALA A 103 -14.61 -6.17 11.07
C ALA A 103 -13.46 -5.69 10.16
N ARG A 104 -13.57 -4.48 9.61
CA ARG A 104 -12.49 -3.87 8.83
C ARG A 104 -11.22 -3.63 9.64
N LEU A 105 -11.34 -3.23 10.91
CA LEU A 105 -10.18 -3.13 11.79
C LEU A 105 -9.49 -4.49 11.98
N HIS A 106 -10.25 -5.57 12.21
CA HIS A 106 -9.68 -6.91 12.31
C HIS A 106 -8.96 -7.33 11.02
N GLN A 107 -9.49 -7.01 9.84
CA GLN A 107 -8.78 -7.22 8.58
C GLN A 107 -7.45 -6.45 8.54
N VAL A 108 -7.44 -5.18 9.00
CA VAL A 108 -6.20 -4.38 9.08
C VAL A 108 -5.20 -4.99 10.06
N TYR A 109 -5.65 -5.45 11.23
CA TYR A 109 -4.79 -6.13 12.19
C TYR A 109 -4.11 -7.35 11.59
N LYS A 110 -4.88 -8.22 10.91
CA LYS A 110 -4.32 -9.39 10.22
C LYS A 110 -3.28 -9.02 9.16
N ILE A 111 -3.52 -7.95 8.40
CA ILE A 111 -2.54 -7.44 7.42
C ILE A 111 -1.24 -7.04 8.12
N LEU A 112 -1.33 -6.30 9.22
CA LEU A 112 -0.14 -5.84 9.96
C LEU A 112 0.61 -6.99 10.64
N GLU A 113 -0.09 -7.93 11.25
CA GLU A 113 0.51 -9.15 11.82
C GLU A 113 1.25 -9.96 10.75
N TYR A 114 0.66 -10.09 9.57
CA TYR A 114 1.28 -10.78 8.45
C TYR A 114 2.53 -10.07 7.95
N LEU A 115 2.49 -8.73 7.86
CA LEU A 115 3.66 -7.91 7.51
C LEU A 115 4.81 -8.13 8.51
N GLU A 116 4.51 -8.08 9.81
CA GLU A 116 5.51 -8.31 10.85
C GLU A 116 6.10 -9.73 10.79
N ALA A 117 5.27 -10.74 10.57
CA ALA A 117 5.71 -12.11 10.38
C ALA A 117 6.61 -12.26 9.14
N TYR A 118 6.22 -11.64 8.02
CA TYR A 118 7.01 -11.65 6.78
C TYR A 118 8.37 -10.96 6.97
N GLN A 119 8.39 -9.79 7.63
CA GLN A 119 9.62 -9.06 7.94
C GLN A 119 10.56 -9.90 8.80
N LYS A 120 10.03 -10.57 9.83
CA LYS A 120 10.80 -11.45 10.70
C LYS A 120 11.36 -12.66 9.94
N GLU A 121 10.54 -13.30 9.12
CA GLU A 121 10.94 -14.45 8.30
C GLU A 121 12.09 -14.07 7.34
N LYS A 122 11.98 -12.93 6.67
CA LYS A 122 12.97 -12.45 5.70
C LYS A 122 14.11 -11.63 6.32
N LYS A 123 14.13 -11.48 7.65
CA LYS A 123 15.11 -10.67 8.41
C LYS A 123 15.19 -9.22 7.90
N LEU A 124 14.06 -8.66 7.49
CA LEU A 124 13.97 -7.30 6.96
C LEU A 124 13.83 -6.33 8.14
N SER A 125 14.83 -5.47 8.35
CA SER A 125 14.77 -4.38 9.33
C SER A 125 14.54 -3.05 8.63
N HIS A 126 13.64 -2.23 9.17
CA HIS A 126 13.38 -0.86 8.71
C HIS A 126 13.02 -0.68 7.22
N ILE A 127 12.50 -1.73 6.57
CA ILE A 127 12.04 -1.64 5.18
C ILE A 127 10.80 -0.72 5.07
N PRO A 128 10.74 0.16 4.06
CA PRO A 128 9.54 0.93 3.75
C PRO A 128 8.34 0.02 3.48
N ILE A 129 7.17 0.43 3.97
CA ILE A 129 5.90 -0.24 3.74
C ILE A 129 4.95 0.76 3.08
N ILE A 130 4.33 0.31 1.99
CA ILE A 130 3.27 1.02 1.27
C ILE A 130 1.98 0.23 1.43
N LEU A 131 0.97 0.84 2.05
CA LEU A 131 -0.38 0.28 2.13
C LEU A 131 -1.30 0.96 1.09
N CYS A 132 -1.93 0.17 0.23
CA CYS A 132 -2.75 0.59 -0.90
C CYS A 132 -4.09 -0.14 -0.96
N GLY A 133 -4.98 0.37 -1.82
CA GLY A 133 -6.26 -0.25 -2.14
C GLY A 133 -7.46 0.45 -1.51
N ASP A 134 -8.61 -0.22 -1.53
CA ASP A 134 -9.88 0.30 -1.02
C ASP A 134 -10.12 -0.18 0.42
N TRP A 135 -9.98 0.74 1.37
CA TRP A 135 -10.15 0.48 2.79
C TRP A 135 -11.61 0.56 3.25
N ASN A 136 -12.56 0.88 2.35
CA ASN A 136 -13.98 1.05 2.64
C ASN A 136 -14.24 1.87 3.92
N GLY A 137 -13.50 2.97 4.08
CA GLY A 137 -13.52 3.82 5.26
C GLY A 137 -13.23 5.28 4.94
N SER A 138 -13.57 6.16 5.87
CA SER A 138 -13.34 7.60 5.73
C SER A 138 -12.14 8.08 6.55
N LYS A 139 -11.65 9.30 6.28
CA LYS A 139 -10.60 9.96 7.09
C LYS A 139 -10.97 10.14 8.56
N ARG A 140 -12.27 10.17 8.88
CA ARG A 140 -12.76 10.27 10.26
C ARG A 140 -13.01 8.90 10.89
N GLY A 141 -12.98 7.84 10.09
CA GLY A 141 -13.26 6.46 10.47
C GLY A 141 -12.12 5.81 11.26
N HIS A 142 -12.44 4.68 11.89
CA HIS A 142 -11.54 3.99 12.80
C HIS A 142 -10.31 3.39 12.11
N VAL A 143 -10.47 2.81 10.90
CA VAL A 143 -9.36 2.27 10.11
C VAL A 143 -8.29 3.33 9.84
N TYR A 144 -8.71 4.52 9.39
CA TYR A 144 -7.80 5.63 9.13
C TYR A 144 -7.05 6.05 10.41
N LYS A 145 -7.79 6.30 11.50
CA LYS A 145 -7.22 6.71 12.78
C LYS A 145 -6.23 5.68 13.33
N PHE A 146 -6.56 4.39 13.22
CA PHE A 146 -5.70 3.29 13.65
C PHE A 146 -4.40 3.23 12.84
N LEU A 147 -4.48 3.27 11.50
CA LEU A 147 -3.25 3.29 10.67
C LEU A 147 -2.37 4.51 11.01
N ARG A 148 -2.96 5.68 11.26
CA ARG A 148 -2.20 6.86 11.72
C ARG A 148 -1.55 6.64 13.09
N SER A 149 -2.22 5.97 14.04
CA SER A 149 -1.63 5.66 15.34
C SER A 149 -0.50 4.63 15.24
N GLN A 150 -0.50 3.78 14.21
CA GLN A 150 0.62 2.88 13.88
C GLN A 150 1.78 3.60 13.15
N GLY A 151 1.73 4.93 13.03
CA GLY A 151 2.78 5.74 12.42
C GLY A 151 2.73 5.81 10.89
N PHE A 152 1.69 5.28 10.24
CA PHE A 152 1.52 5.46 8.81
C PHE A 152 1.09 6.89 8.46
N ILE A 153 1.53 7.36 7.29
CA ILE A 153 1.24 8.70 6.77
C ILE A 153 0.40 8.58 5.50
N SER A 154 -0.70 9.33 5.41
CA SER A 154 -1.52 9.39 4.19
C SER A 154 -0.85 10.24 3.12
N SER A 155 -0.52 9.63 1.99
CA SER A 155 -0.09 10.32 0.76
C SER A 155 -1.09 11.39 0.30
N TYR A 156 -2.39 11.13 0.40
CA TYR A 156 -3.43 12.10 0.06
C TYR A 156 -3.35 13.33 0.97
N ASP A 157 -3.13 13.14 2.28
CA ASP A 157 -3.00 14.27 3.21
C ASP A 157 -1.77 15.12 2.89
N VAL A 158 -0.64 14.47 2.59
CA VAL A 158 0.60 15.17 2.19
C VAL A 158 0.36 15.96 0.91
N ALA A 159 -0.24 15.35 -0.12
CA ALA A 159 -0.54 16.02 -1.38
C ALA A 159 -1.47 17.24 -1.18
N GLN A 160 -2.47 17.13 -0.32
CA GLN A 160 -3.37 18.25 0.00
C GLN A 160 -2.65 19.37 0.76
N GLN A 161 -1.73 19.04 1.67
CA GLN A 161 -0.90 20.05 2.35
C GLN A 161 0.01 20.79 1.37
N LEU A 162 0.67 20.06 0.47
CA LEU A 162 1.53 20.66 -0.55
C LEU A 162 0.77 21.62 -1.46
N LYS A 163 -0.45 21.24 -1.88
CA LYS A 163 -1.32 22.13 -2.67
C LYS A 163 -1.73 23.40 -1.91
N LYS A 164 -1.98 23.30 -0.61
CA LYS A 164 -2.36 24.46 0.23
C LYS A 164 -1.19 25.41 0.49
N ASN A 165 0.03 24.89 0.53
CA ASN A 165 1.24 25.67 0.78
C ASN A 165 1.84 26.28 -0.50
N GLN A 166 1.29 25.96 -1.67
CA GLN A 166 1.57 26.67 -2.90
C GLN A 166 0.71 27.94 -2.94
N GLU A 167 1.28 29.07 -2.50
CA GLU A 167 0.88 30.40 -2.97
C GLU A 167 0.87 30.40 -4.52
N PRO A 168 -0.04 31.12 -5.19
CA PRO A 168 -0.05 31.16 -6.64
C PRO A 168 1.29 31.70 -7.13
N LEU A 169 1.99 30.89 -7.94
CA LEU A 169 3.07 31.34 -8.80
C LEU A 169 2.47 32.34 -9.79
N GLU A 170 2.33 33.60 -9.38
CA GLU A 170 2.28 34.70 -10.34
C GLU A 170 3.62 34.70 -11.08
N MET A 171 3.51 34.42 -12.38
CA MET A 171 4.39 34.83 -13.48
C MET A 171 5.86 35.09 -13.13
N LEU A 172 6.71 34.13 -13.49
CA LEU A 172 7.91 34.46 -14.25
C LEU A 172 7.87 33.63 -15.53
N VAL A 173 7.42 34.32 -16.58
CA VAL A 173 7.59 33.95 -18.00
C VAL A 173 9.08 33.84 -18.31
#